data_AF-A0AAT9W847-F1
#
_entry.id   AF-A0AAT9W847-F1
#
_cell.length_a   1.000
_cell.length_b   1.000
_cell.length_c   1.000
_cell.angle_alpha   90.00
_cell.angle_beta   90.00
_cell.angle_gamma   90.00
#
_symmetry.space_group_name_H-M   'P 1'
#
loop_
_entity.id
_entity.type
_entity.pdbx_description
1 polymer ?
#
loop_
_entity_poly.entity_id
_entity_poly.type
_entity_poly.pdbx_seq_one_letter_code
_entity_poly.pdbx_strand_id
1 'polypeptide(L)'
;MKVKTDKNLYNSGAGNMVGKLTYIDAARDITNYGNLIADDYLQVSAVRNIYNYKNMYTEGNAIINAQSVTNSGSNAVLGGVKGLELNAGKVSGSGTIVGI
;
A
#
# COMPACT_ATOMS: atom_id res chain seq x y z
N MET A 1 5.24 11.95 -4.59
CA MET A 1 5.89 11.80 -3.27
C MET A 1 6.85 10.60 -3.29
N LYS A 2 8.00 10.68 -2.62
CA LYS A 2 8.93 9.56 -2.47
C LYS A 2 9.29 9.40 -0.99
N VAL A 3 9.15 8.19 -0.45
CA VAL A 3 9.52 7.86 0.94
C VAL A 3 10.38 6.61 0.93
N LYS A 4 11.55 6.68 1.56
CA LYS A 4 12.48 5.56 1.67
C LYS A 4 12.98 5.42 3.10
N THR A 5 13.01 4.21 3.62
CA THR A 5 13.58 3.91 4.95
C THR A 5 14.31 2.58 4.97
N ASP A 6 15.38 2.51 5.76
CA ASP A 6 16.12 1.28 6.10
C ASP A 6 15.44 0.46 7.22
N LYS A 7 14.29 0.93 7.71
CA LYS A 7 13.54 0.33 8.82
C LYS A 7 12.09 0.06 8.41
N ASN A 8 11.21 -0.01 9.40
CA ASN A 8 9.77 -0.06 9.17
C ASN A 8 9.25 1.32 8.79
N LEU A 9 8.23 1.36 7.94
CA LEU A 9 7.41 2.55 7.75
C LEU A 9 6.08 2.37 8.49
N TYR A 10 5.72 3.39 9.28
CA TYR A 10 4.47 3.41 10.03
C TYR A 10 3.67 4.67 9.69
N ASN A 11 2.55 4.50 8.98
CA ASN A 11 1.58 5.56 8.75
C ASN A 11 0.45 5.42 9.78
N SER A 12 0.34 6.37 10.70
CA SER A 12 -0.64 6.35 11.78
C SER A 12 -2.07 6.53 11.27
N GLY A 13 -3.08 6.24 12.10
CA GLY A 13 -4.49 6.37 11.70
C GLY A 13 -4.92 7.78 11.28
N ALA A 14 -4.23 8.80 11.79
CA ALA A 14 -4.41 10.20 11.41
C ALA A 14 -3.50 10.65 10.25
N GLY A 15 -2.55 9.80 9.83
CA GLY A 15 -1.60 10.12 8.78
C GLY A 15 -2.22 10.09 7.39
N ASN A 16 -1.88 11.10 6.59
CA ASN A 16 -2.29 11.23 5.19
C ASN A 16 -1.03 11.42 4.34
N MET A 17 -0.74 10.43 3.51
CA MET A 17 0.34 10.43 2.53
C MET A 17 -0.31 10.56 1.16
N VAL A 18 -0.37 11.77 0.62
CA VAL A 18 -1.08 12.07 -0.64
C VAL A 18 -0.11 12.64 -1.67
N GLY A 19 -0.21 12.16 -2.90
CA GLY A 19 0.47 12.82 -4.02
C GLY A 19 0.30 12.11 -5.35
N LYS A 20 0.43 12.87 -6.44
CA LYS A 20 0.17 12.41 -7.82
C LYS A 20 0.85 11.10 -8.23
N LEU A 21 2.18 11.04 -8.10
CA LEU A 21 2.98 9.83 -8.30
C LEU A 21 3.63 9.48 -6.96
N THR A 22 3.34 8.31 -6.39
CA THR A 22 3.79 7.95 -5.05
C THR A 22 4.64 6.68 -5.06
N TYR A 23 5.83 6.76 -4.48
CA TYR A 23 6.78 5.66 -4.34
C TYR A 23 7.16 5.51 -2.87
N ILE A 24 6.93 4.32 -2.31
CA ILE A 24 7.28 3.99 -0.93
C ILE A 24 8.15 2.73 -0.92
N ASP A 25 9.29 2.82 -0.26
CA ASP A 25 10.26 1.73 -0.11
C ASP A 25 10.69 1.59 1.35
N ALA A 26 10.50 0.41 1.93
CA ALA A 26 10.93 0.09 3.28
C ALA A 26 11.72 -1.22 3.31
N ALA A 27 12.90 -1.20 3.93
CA ALA A 27 13.76 -2.39 4.05
C ALA A 27 13.21 -3.46 5.03
N ARG A 28 12.07 -3.21 5.69
CA ARG A 28 11.40 -4.15 6.58
C ARG A 28 9.90 -4.21 6.29
N ASP A 29 9.07 -3.80 7.25
CA ASP A 29 7.61 -3.84 7.17
C ASP A 29 7.02 -2.45 6.86
N ILE A 30 5.88 -2.42 6.17
CA ILE A 30 5.06 -1.22 6.01
C ILE A 30 3.73 -1.47 6.72
N THR A 31 3.40 -0.60 7.67
CA THR A 31 2.10 -0.62 8.35
C THR A 31 1.35 0.67 8.05
N ASN A 32 0.19 0.54 7.42
CA ASN A 32 -0.68 1.65 7.07
C ASN A 32 -2.01 1.56 7.84
N TYR A 33 -2.17 2.41 8.84
CA TYR A 33 -3.47 2.65 9.50
C TYR A 33 -4.20 3.88 8.93
N GLY A 34 -3.50 4.72 8.16
CA GLY A 34 -3.98 5.98 7.61
C GLY A 34 -4.30 5.93 6.13
N ASN A 35 -4.23 7.07 5.47
CA ASN A 35 -4.42 7.16 4.02
C ASN A 35 -3.07 7.24 3.31
N LEU A 36 -2.89 6.39 2.31
CA LEU A 36 -1.83 6.46 1.31
C LEU A 36 -2.54 6.50 -0.04
N ILE A 37 -2.64 7.70 -0.61
CA ILE A 37 -3.41 7.96 -1.83
C ILE A 37 -2.50 8.53 -2.90
N ALA A 38 -2.60 7.99 -4.11
CA ALA A 38 -1.97 8.59 -5.27
C ALA A 38 -2.97 8.87 -6.39
N ASP A 39 -2.76 9.93 -7.14
CA ASP A 39 -3.68 10.26 -8.24
C ASP A 39 -3.44 9.33 -9.44
N ASP A 40 -2.20 9.23 -9.93
CA ASP A 40 -1.89 8.61 -11.22
C ASP A 40 -1.11 7.29 -11.11
N TYR A 41 -0.30 7.13 -10.06
CA TYR A 41 0.55 5.95 -9.91
C TYR A 41 0.96 5.74 -8.47
N LEU A 42 0.88 4.48 -8.03
CA LEU A 42 1.29 4.06 -6.71
C LEU A 42 2.25 2.88 -6.80
N GLN A 43 3.43 3.01 -6.20
CA GLN A 43 4.31 1.89 -5.95
C GLN A 43 4.65 1.79 -4.46
N VAL A 44 4.40 0.63 -3.88
CA VAL A 44 4.72 0.33 -2.48
C VAL A 44 5.49 -0.97 -2.40
N SER A 45 6.71 -0.90 -1.88
CA SER A 45 7.61 -2.04 -1.73
C SER A 45 8.06 -2.18 -0.28
N ALA A 46 7.82 -3.35 0.30
CA ALA A 46 8.37 -3.77 1.59
C ALA A 46 9.18 -5.05 1.39
N VAL A 47 10.36 -5.15 2.01
CA VAL A 47 11.15 -6.40 1.95
C VAL A 47 10.42 -7.56 2.64
N ARG A 48 9.63 -7.28 3.68
CA ARG A 48 8.92 -8.30 4.47
C ARG A 48 7.42 -8.22 4.22
N ASN A 49 6.69 -7.45 5.02
CA ASN A 49 5.23 -7.47 4.99
C ASN A 49 4.65 -6.09 4.77
N ILE A 50 3.50 -6.04 4.09
CA ILE A 50 2.63 -4.87 4.02
C ILE A 50 1.35 -5.18 4.81
N TYR A 51 1.06 -4.35 5.79
CA TYR A 51 -0.21 -4.36 6.52
C TYR A 51 -0.99 -3.10 6.17
N ASN A 52 -2.08 -3.27 5.44
CA ASN A 52 -3.01 -2.19 5.12
C ASN A 52 -4.30 -2.36 5.91
N TYR A 53 -4.62 -1.34 6.72
CA TYR A 53 -5.82 -1.30 7.55
C TYR A 53 -6.82 -0.19 7.15
N LYS A 54 -6.46 0.62 6.15
CA LYS A 54 -7.31 1.68 5.59
C LYS A 54 -6.99 1.83 4.09
N ASN A 55 -6.57 3.00 3.60
CA ASN A 55 -6.45 3.22 2.16
C ASN A 55 -4.99 3.17 1.70
N MET A 56 -4.70 2.30 0.73
CA MET A 56 -3.49 2.25 -0.08
C MET A 56 -3.91 2.18 -1.55
N TYR A 57 -4.26 3.33 -2.11
CA TYR A 57 -5.12 3.41 -3.29
C TYR A 57 -4.64 4.42 -4.32
N THR A 58 -4.94 4.14 -5.59
CA THR A 58 -4.80 5.13 -6.67
C THR A 58 -5.90 5.00 -7.73
N GLU A 59 -6.27 6.12 -8.35
CA GLU A 59 -7.09 6.13 -9.59
C GLU A 59 -6.31 5.60 -10.80
N GLY A 60 -4.99 5.47 -10.67
CA GLY A 60 -4.09 4.96 -11.69
C GLY A 60 -3.73 3.49 -11.54
N ASN A 61 -2.50 3.16 -11.92
CA ASN A 61 -1.93 1.82 -11.75
C ASN A 61 -1.21 1.71 -10.40
N ALA A 62 -1.38 0.58 -9.73
CA ALA A 62 -0.67 0.24 -8.50
C ALA A 62 0.29 -0.92 -8.71
N ILE A 63 1.49 -0.83 -8.12
CA ILE A 63 2.43 -1.94 -7.96
C ILE A 63 2.72 -2.14 -6.48
N ILE A 64 2.43 -3.33 -5.96
CA ILE A 64 2.57 -3.66 -4.55
C ILE A 64 3.49 -4.89 -4.43
N ASN A 65 4.63 -4.72 -3.76
CA ASN A 65 5.64 -5.77 -3.60
C ASN A 65 5.89 -6.07 -2.12
N ALA A 66 5.73 -7.33 -1.71
CA ALA A 66 6.08 -7.81 -0.37
C ALA A 66 6.22 -9.34 -0.34
N GLN A 67 6.75 -9.91 0.73
CA GLN A 67 6.63 -11.35 0.97
C GLN A 67 5.19 -11.72 1.34
N SER A 68 4.54 -10.90 2.17
CA SER A 68 3.12 -11.04 2.48
C SER A 68 2.38 -9.70 2.52
N VAL A 69 1.11 -9.72 2.13
CA VAL A 69 0.21 -8.58 2.18
C VAL A 69 -1.02 -8.95 3.00
N THR A 70 -1.30 -8.17 4.03
CA THR A 70 -2.56 -8.23 4.78
C THR A 70 -3.35 -6.96 4.50
N ASN A 71 -4.50 -7.10 3.84
CA ASN A 71 -5.45 -6.01 3.60
C ASN A 71 -6.70 -6.27 4.42
N SER A 72 -6.84 -5.63 5.58
CA SER A 72 -7.87 -5.99 6.57
C SER A 72 -8.49 -4.77 7.22
N GLY A 73 -9.81 -4.74 7.31
CA GLY A 73 -10.56 -3.61 7.86
C GLY A 73 -11.81 -3.37 7.03
N SER A 74 -12.88 -2.91 7.67
CA SER A 74 -14.19 -2.73 7.02
C SER A 74 -14.14 -1.80 5.81
N ASN A 75 -13.24 -0.82 5.83
CA ASN A 75 -13.03 0.16 4.76
C ASN A 75 -11.58 0.13 4.23
N ALA A 76 -10.89 -1.00 4.37
CA ALA A 76 -9.54 -1.13 3.85
C ALA A 76 -9.59 -1.35 2.33
N VAL A 77 -8.90 -0.49 1.57
CA VAL A 77 -8.79 -0.57 0.11
C VAL A 77 -7.31 -0.62 -0.27
N LEU A 78 -6.95 -1.58 -1.11
CA LEU A 78 -5.61 -1.72 -1.67
C LEU A 78 -5.69 -1.89 -3.19
N GLY A 79 -4.97 -1.06 -3.94
CA GLY A 79 -4.78 -1.26 -5.38
C GLY A 79 -4.95 0.00 -6.22
N GLY A 80 -5.09 -0.20 -7.53
CA GLY A 80 -5.19 0.86 -8.53
C GLY A 80 -6.37 0.62 -9.47
N VAL A 81 -7.21 1.62 -9.71
CA VAL A 81 -8.41 1.47 -10.55
C VAL A 81 -8.08 1.03 -11.97
N LYS A 82 -6.97 1.51 -12.53
CA LYS A 82 -6.54 1.16 -13.90
C LYS A 82 -5.77 -0.17 -13.97
N GLY A 83 -5.37 -0.71 -12.83
CA GLY A 83 -4.66 -1.98 -12.74
C GLY A 83 -3.86 -2.12 -11.45
N LEU A 84 -3.69 -3.37 -11.01
CA LEU A 84 -2.89 -3.77 -9.87
C LEU A 84 -1.93 -4.89 -10.27
N GLU A 85 -0.63 -4.61 -10.11
CA GLU A 85 0.40 -5.65 -10.03
C GLU A 85 0.68 -5.97 -8.55
N LEU A 86 0.20 -7.12 -8.08
CA LEU A 86 0.36 -7.56 -6.70
C LEU A 86 1.35 -8.72 -6.61
N ASN A 87 2.60 -8.40 -6.29
CA ASN A 87 3.68 -9.37 -6.12
C ASN A 87 3.81 -9.73 -4.64
N ALA A 88 3.09 -10.77 -4.21
CA ALA A 88 3.14 -11.28 -2.85
C ALA A 88 3.06 -12.81 -2.78
N GLY A 89 3.88 -13.43 -1.93
CA GLY A 89 3.83 -14.88 -1.69
C GLY A 89 2.59 -15.31 -0.90
N LYS A 90 1.99 -14.40 -0.14
CA LYS A 90 0.72 -14.59 0.56
C LYS A 90 -0.09 -13.30 0.59
N VAL A 91 -1.37 -13.39 0.27
CA VAL A 91 -2.35 -12.31 0.41
C VAL A 91 -3.46 -12.78 1.35
N SER A 92 -3.84 -11.95 2.32
CA SER A 92 -4.92 -12.29 3.27
C SER A 92 -5.64 -11.04 3.78
N GLY A 93 -6.75 -11.25 4.48
CA GLY A 93 -7.57 -10.20 5.08
C GLY A 93 -8.94 -10.08 4.42
N SER A 94 -9.79 -9.23 4.99
CA SER A 94 -11.18 -9.01 4.57
C SER A 94 -11.42 -7.69 3.83
N GLY A 95 -10.36 -6.89 3.64
CA GLY A 95 -10.44 -5.62 2.93
C GLY A 95 -10.61 -5.82 1.42
N THR A 96 -10.99 -4.74 0.75
CA THR A 96 -11.20 -4.74 -0.71
C THR A 96 -9.87 -4.57 -1.43
N ILE A 97 -9.60 -5.43 -2.41
CA ILE A 97 -8.50 -5.29 -3.35
C ILE A 97 -9.11 -4.89 -4.70
N VAL A 98 -8.57 -3.84 -5.33
CA VAL A 98 -9.09 -3.29 -6.61
C VAL A 98 -8.02 -3.34 -7.70
N GLY A 99 -8.48 -3.53 -8.95
CA GLY A 99 -7.60 -3.52 -10.13
C GLY A 99 -6.97 -4.86 -10.50
N ILE A 100 -7.43 -5.98 -9.92
CA ILE A 100 -7.04 -7.33 -10.35
C ILE A 100 -7.66 -7.70 -11.70
#